data_AF-A0A8J6VJJ1-F1
#
_entry.id   AF-A0A8J6VJJ1-F1
#
_cell.length_a   1.000
_cell.length_b   1.000
_cell.length_c   1.000
_cell.angle_alpha   90.00
_cell.angle_beta   90.00
_cell.angle_gamma   90.00
#
_symmetry.space_group_name_H-M   'P 1'
#
loop_
_entity.id
_entity.type
_entity.pdbx_description
1 polymer ?
#
loop_
_entity_poly.entity_id
_entity_poly.type
_entity_poly.pdbx_seq_one_letter_code
_entity_poly.pdbx_strand_id
1 'polypeptide(L)' 'MSQPRVEAQALSQVLQMRLGSLLDAVEFIDVDVQTDLSQIIQGEANSVSVEGQGLVMQFDIRIQNIELQTDNIAKLFSI' A
#
# COMPACT_ATOMS: atom_id res chain seq x y z
N MET A 1 -4.62 -7.05 -25.26
CA MET A 1 -5.42 -6.19 -24.36
C MET A 1 -5.51 -6.89 -23.00
N SER A 2 -5.38 -6.11 -21.91
CA SER A 2 -5.40 -6.52 -20.49
C SER A 2 -4.08 -7.00 -19.85
N GLN A 3 -3.11 -6.09 -19.67
CA GLN A 3 -1.98 -6.24 -18.73
C GLN A 3 -1.92 -5.22 -17.54
N PRO A 4 -2.94 -4.41 -17.20
CA PRO A 4 -2.81 -3.43 -16.09
C PRO A 4 -2.62 -4.09 -14.71
N ARG A 5 -2.93 -5.38 -14.58
CA ARG A 5 -2.82 -6.10 -13.29
C ARG A 5 -1.39 -6.27 -12.81
N VAL A 6 -0.42 -6.47 -13.72
CA VAL A 6 0.95 -6.82 -13.31
C VAL A 6 1.64 -5.61 -12.66
N GLU A 7 1.40 -4.41 -13.19
CA GLU A 7 2.03 -3.18 -12.70
C GLU A 7 1.42 -2.74 -11.38
N ALA A 8 0.08 -2.78 -11.28
CA ALA A 8 -0.65 -2.55 -10.03
C ALA A 8 -0.20 -3.52 -8.93
N GLN A 9 -0.05 -4.82 -9.26
CA GLN A 9 0.47 -5.83 -8.32
C GLN A 9 1.93 -5.58 -7.91
N ALA A 10 2.77 -5.12 -8.84
CA ALA A 10 4.15 -4.78 -8.51
C ALA A 10 4.20 -3.58 -7.56
N LEU A 11 3.35 -2.58 -7.79
CA LEU A 11 3.22 -1.40 -6.93
C LEU A 11 2.69 -1.77 -5.54
N SER A 12 1.65 -2.59 -5.45
CA SER A 12 1.13 -3.17 -4.20
C SER A 12 2.24 -3.83 -3.38
N GLN A 13 3.03 -4.70 -4.00
CA GLN A 13 4.13 -5.38 -3.33
C GLN A 13 5.20 -4.41 -2.82
N VAL A 14 5.55 -3.40 -3.62
CA VAL A 14 6.52 -2.37 -3.20
C VAL A 14 5.99 -1.62 -1.99
N LEU A 15 4.73 -1.18 -2.01
CA LEU A 15 4.13 -0.47 -0.87
C LEU A 15 4.03 -1.36 0.37
N GLN A 16 3.62 -2.62 0.23
CA GLN A 16 3.55 -3.60 1.32
C GLN A 16 4.93 -3.80 1.98
N MET A 17 5.99 -4.00 1.18
CA MET A 17 7.36 -4.09 1.68
C MET A 17 7.80 -2.81 2.40
N ARG A 18 7.46 -1.64 1.85
CA ARG A 18 7.81 -0.35 2.44
C ARG A 18 7.08 -0.12 3.76
N LEU A 19 5.77 -0.38 3.84
CA LEU A 19 5.01 -0.26 5.08
C LEU A 19 5.51 -1.25 6.13
N GLY A 20 5.74 -2.51 5.74
CA GLY A 20 6.32 -3.53 6.62
C GLY A 20 7.69 -3.12 7.19
N SER A 21 8.52 -2.42 6.41
CA SER A 21 9.83 -1.93 6.88
C SER A 21 9.76 -0.81 7.93
N LEU A 22 8.60 -0.18 8.13
CA LEU A 22 8.39 0.87 9.13
C LEU A 22 7.90 0.31 10.48
N LEU A 23 7.51 -0.97 10.52
CA LEU A 23 7.01 -1.66 11.69
C LEU A 23 8.14 -2.43 12.37
N ASP A 24 8.14 -2.44 13.70
CA ASP A 24 9.09 -3.24 14.48
C ASP A 24 8.75 -4.74 14.38
N ALA A 25 7.45 -5.06 14.27
CA ALA A 25 6.94 -6.38 13.96
C ALA A 25 5.56 -6.30 13.29
N VAL A 26 5.22 -7.30 12.49
CA VAL A 26 3.92 -7.43 11.81
C VAL A 26 3.57 -8.90 11.61
N GLU A 27 2.34 -9.27 11.92
CA GLU A 27 1.82 -10.62 11.62
C GLU A 27 1.25 -10.68 10.20
N PHE A 28 0.44 -9.67 9.84
CA PHE A 28 -0.15 -9.55 8.52
C PHE A 28 -0.24 -8.09 8.10
N ILE A 29 0.09 -7.82 6.84
CA ILE A 29 -0.19 -6.55 6.17
C ILE A 29 -0.41 -6.83 4.69
N ASP A 30 -1.44 -6.24 4.12
CA ASP A 30 -1.74 -6.30 2.69
C ASP A 30 -2.04 -4.90 2.16
N VAL A 31 -1.67 -4.68 0.90
CA VAL A 31 -1.86 -3.40 0.23
C VAL A 31 -2.39 -3.67 -1.17
N ASP A 32 -3.61 -3.22 -1.45
CA ASP A 32 -4.17 -3.24 -2.79
C ASP A 32 -4.15 -1.85 -3.40
N VAL A 33 -3.68 -1.75 -4.63
CA VAL A 33 -3.61 -0.48 -5.37
C VAL A 33 -4.37 -0.64 -6.67
N GLN A 34 -5.40 0.18 -6.85
CA GLN A 34 -6.13 0.26 -8.10
C GLN A 34 -5.63 1.46 -8.89
N THR A 35 -4.97 1.19 -10.01
CA THR A 35 -4.39 2.21 -10.87
C THR A 35 -4.17 1.66 -12.28
N ASP A 36 -4.01 2.57 -13.24
CA ASP A 36 -3.72 2.27 -14.63
C ASP A 36 -2.33 2.78 -15.02
N LEU A 37 -1.76 2.24 -16.09
CA LEU A 37 -0.44 2.62 -16.63
C LEU A 37 -0.19 4.13 -16.71
N SER A 38 -1.16 4.89 -17.24
CA SER A 38 -1.06 6.33 -17.37
C SER A 38 -1.03 7.06 -16.03
N GLN A 39 -1.74 6.54 -15.03
CA GLN A 39 -1.74 7.09 -13.68
C GLN A 39 -0.44 6.76 -12.97
N ILE A 40 0.08 5.52 -13.08
CA ILE A 40 1.39 5.15 -12.52
C ILE A 40 2.49 6.11 -13.00
N ILE A 41 2.53 6.41 -14.30
CA ILE A 41 3.53 7.34 -14.88
C ILE A 41 3.38 8.75 -14.29
N GLN A 42 2.15 9.18 -14.01
CA GLN A 42 1.86 10.46 -13.36
C GLN A 42 2.06 10.42 -11.83
N GLY A 43 2.29 9.23 -11.28
CA GLY A 43 2.37 8.99 -9.84
C GLY A 43 1.00 8.97 -9.15
N GLU A 44 -0.07 8.68 -9.86
CA GLU A 44 -1.44 8.70 -9.36
C GLU A 44 -2.01 7.27 -9.17
N ALA A 45 -3.08 7.16 -8.38
CA ALA A 45 -3.90 5.95 -8.27
C ALA A 45 -5.38 6.30 -8.02
N ASN A 46 -6.27 5.43 -8.51
CA ASN A 46 -7.71 5.53 -8.27
C ASN A 46 -8.04 5.24 -6.81
N SER A 47 -7.42 4.21 -6.23
CA SER A 47 -7.58 3.91 -4.81
C SER A 47 -6.41 3.11 -4.24
N VAL A 48 -6.27 3.18 -2.93
CA VAL A 48 -5.38 2.32 -2.15
C VAL A 48 -6.15 1.82 -0.93
N SER A 49 -6.08 0.53 -0.67
CA SER A 49 -6.51 -0.07 0.59
C SER A 49 -5.33 -0.71 1.31
N VAL A 50 -5.36 -0.61 2.63
CA VAL A 50 -4.38 -1.24 3.52
C VAL A 50 -5.12 -1.97 4.62
N GLU A 51 -4.81 -3.25 4.77
CA GLU A 51 -5.28 -4.09 5.87
C GLU A 51 -4.07 -4.56 6.68
N GLY A 52 -4.16 -4.50 8.00
CA GLY A 52 -3.07 -4.93 8.88
C GLY A 52 -3.54 -5.55 10.17
N GLN A 53 -2.80 -6.57 10.63
CA GLN A 53 -3.05 -7.28 11.88
C GLN A 53 -1.76 -7.51 12.65
N GLY A 54 -1.82 -7.40 13.97
CA GLY A 54 -0.68 -7.63 14.86
C GLY A 54 0.51 -6.72 14.57
N LEU A 55 0.25 -5.42 14.39
CA LEU A 55 1.29 -4.43 14.08
C LEU A 55 1.93 -3.93 15.37
N VAL A 56 3.27 -3.88 15.39
CA VAL A 56 4.05 -3.23 16.45
C VAL A 56 4.81 -2.06 15.84
N MET A 57 4.56 -0.87 16.37
CA MET A 57 5.26 0.36 15.98
C MET A 57 6.23 0.78 17.08
N GLN A 58 7.13 1.71 16.73
CA GLN A 58 8.06 2.33 17.68
C GLN A 58 7.36 2.75 18.98
N PHE A 59 8.10 2.69 20.08
CA PHE A 59 7.60 2.92 21.44
C PHE A 59 6.60 1.85 21.93
N ASP A 60 6.70 0.62 21.41
CA ASP A 60 5.91 -0.55 21.83
C ASP A 60 4.39 -0.39 21.64
N ILE A 61 3.97 0.44 20.67
CA ILE A 61 2.55 0.62 20.35
C ILE A 61 2.08 -0.61 19.58
N ARG A 62 1.03 -1.27 20.09
CA ARG A 62 0.45 -2.49 19.51
C ARG A 62 -0.93 -2.22 18.93
N ILE A 63 -1.09 -2.53 17.65
CA ILE A 63 -2.36 -2.43 16.93
C ILE A 63 -2.80 -3.83 16.55
N GLN A 64 -3.99 -4.23 17.02
CA GLN A 64 -4.54 -5.54 16.71
C GLN A 64 -5.05 -5.61 15.27
N ASN A 65 -5.82 -4.60 14.83
CA ASN A 65 -6.37 -4.52 13.48
C ASN A 65 -6.35 -3.05 13.01
N ILE A 66 -6.04 -2.84 11.74
CA ILE A 66 -6.22 -1.57 11.04
C ILE A 66 -6.78 -1.82 9.65
N GLU A 67 -7.67 -0.94 9.22
CA GLU A 67 -8.16 -0.86 7.85
C GLU A 67 -8.12 0.62 7.43
N LEU A 68 -7.44 0.89 6.32
CA LEU A 68 -7.38 2.21 5.69
C LEU A 68 -7.85 2.07 4.24
N GLN A 69 -8.78 2.93 3.84
CA GLN A 69 -9.21 3.04 2.45
C GLN A 69 -9.11 4.49 2.03
N THR A 70 -8.53 4.74 0.86
CA THR A 70 -8.39 6.09 0.32
C THR A 70 -8.66 6.08 -1.18
N ASP A 71 -9.50 7.01 -1.61
CA ASP A 71 -9.81 7.26 -3.02
C ASP A 71 -8.95 8.40 -3.57
N ASN A 72 -8.70 8.36 -4.87
CA ASN A 72 -8.05 9.39 -5.67
C ASN A 72 -6.74 9.91 -5.05
N ILE A 73 -5.68 9.12 -5.16
CA ILE A 73 -4.35 9.52 -4.74
C ILE A 73 -3.67 10.27 -5.87
N ALA A 74 -3.51 11.59 -5.69
CA ALA A 74 -2.84 12.45 -6.66
C ALA A 74 -1.30 12.31 -6.66
N LYS A 75 -0.71 11.65 -5.66
CA LYS A 75 0.74 11.40 -5.60
C LYS A 75 1.11 10.20 -4.71
N LEU A 76 1.60 9.13 -5.32
CA LEU A 76 2.05 7.88 -4.69
C LEU A 76 3.51 7.92 -4.26
N PHE A 77 4.36 8.61 -5.02
CA PHE A 77 5.80 8.70 -4.75
C PHE A 77 6.20 10.17 -4.68
N SER A 78 6.84 10.55 -3.57
CA SER A 78 7.59 11.80 -3.53
C SER A 78 9.00 11.49 -4.01
N ILE A 79 9.26 11.78 -5.29
CA ILE A 79 10.62 11.93 -5.82
C ILE A 79 11.20 13.23 -5.25
#